data_AF-A0AAV4TQX1-F1
#
_entry.id   AF-A0AAV4TQX1-F1
#
_cell.length_a   1.000
_cell.length_b   1.000
_cell.length_c   1.000
_cell.angle_alpha   90.00
_cell.angle_beta   90.00
_cell.angle_gamma   90.00
#
_symmetry.space_group_name_H-M   'P 1'
#
loop_
_entity.id
_entity.type
_entity.pdbx_description
1 polymer ?
#
loop_
_entity_poly.entity_id
_entity_poly.type
_entity_poly.pdbx_seq_one_letter_code
_entity_poly.pdbx_strand_id
1 'polypeptide(L)'
;MAISVNGENEVFINGSTTSSNLPIESNNGKIVVRRSDVVEIWSPSLKVICSSRDFLCVLELDSWHNGETFGLLGNADGSSSNEFMLPDGKPTSNVLNFVTDYEVSGNSECQNLHLPIKSPHSYEAEETCSSHFRNLCQFNKNTFEAFLDVCKSNFKESDACYATTGYASLCYFKNLPSITDCNVKKQVNRRIEKKLEVVLIIDEHRLMAGTEKSLFYKGMERMFTALNDKFKTNGYSSVLFSVIGFGGKGARYQPTVYAKGRDSWMPLKTLLDDVLESLQFDGKEDADILKILKFSLDVMGYDSFNSKIFIVLTTKDRQSKNKQVISTLQHNLEKNGITLYTFSSYPSIEKGMKVYGVRGDGLMFPSPKKGEDAYLDYPRGDLAKLTSATRGSIFLSKFIQVNKPAAFFREVANEVWSKINKESQICRECSTVRSNWWWQVNECNIVHC
;
A
#
# COMPACT_ATOMS: atom_id res chain seq x y z
N MET A 1 -5.74 20.93 15.03
CA MET A 1 -5.66 20.50 13.63
C MET A 1 -6.96 19.78 13.33
N ALA A 2 -7.72 20.22 12.33
CA ALA A 2 -8.91 19.52 11.88
C ALA A 2 -8.56 18.65 10.67
N ILE A 3 -9.03 17.42 10.66
CA ILE A 3 -8.79 16.44 9.59
C ILE A 3 -10.16 16.00 9.08
N SER A 4 -10.39 16.14 7.78
CA SER A 4 -11.58 15.63 7.11
C SER A 4 -11.16 14.58 6.09
N VAL A 5 -11.94 13.51 5.98
CA VAL A 5 -11.75 12.43 5.01
C VAL A 5 -13.03 12.28 4.20
N ASN A 6 -12.96 12.29 2.87
CA ASN A 6 -14.13 12.10 2.02
C ASN A 6 -14.35 10.61 1.63
N GLY A 7 -15.43 10.32 0.90
CA GLY A 7 -15.74 8.96 0.43
C GLY A 7 -14.71 8.34 -0.53
N GLU A 8 -13.78 9.14 -1.05
CA GLU A 8 -12.68 8.66 -1.90
C GLU A 8 -11.37 8.49 -1.11
N ASN A 9 -11.43 8.51 0.23
CA ASN A 9 -10.28 8.44 1.13
C ASN A 9 -9.28 9.61 0.95
N GLU A 10 -9.72 10.75 0.41
CA GLU A 10 -8.90 11.96 0.31
C GLU A 10 -8.90 12.71 1.64
N VAL A 11 -7.74 13.25 2.01
CA VAL A 11 -7.53 13.94 3.29
C VAL A 11 -7.47 15.45 3.08
N PHE A 12 -8.24 16.19 3.87
CA PHE A 12 -8.27 17.66 3.89
C PHE A 12 -7.90 18.15 5.28
N ILE A 13 -7.02 19.15 5.35
CA ILE A 13 -6.55 19.73 6.61
C ILE A 13 -7.12 21.13 6.80
N ASN A 14 -7.63 21.39 8.01
CA ASN A 14 -8.12 22.70 8.45
C ASN A 14 -9.12 23.36 7.48
N GLY A 15 -10.02 22.56 6.88
CA GLY A 15 -11.07 23.06 5.98
C GLY A 15 -10.59 23.44 4.57
N SER A 16 -9.39 23.02 4.16
CA SER A 16 -8.90 23.18 2.79
C SER A 16 -9.88 22.58 1.77
N THR A 17 -10.06 23.23 0.62
CA THR A 17 -10.82 22.69 -0.52
C THR A 17 -9.98 21.77 -1.40
N THR A 18 -8.67 21.76 -1.21
CA THR A 18 -7.74 20.88 -1.91
C THR A 18 -7.27 19.76 -0.99
N SER A 19 -7.21 18.54 -1.54
CA SER A 19 -6.69 17.38 -0.81
C SER A 19 -5.18 17.54 -0.55
N SER A 20 -4.76 17.04 0.60
CA SER A 20 -3.39 17.15 1.09
C SER A 20 -2.54 15.98 0.63
N ASN A 21 -1.25 16.22 0.39
CA ASN A 21 -0.28 15.15 0.16
C ASN A 21 -0.01 14.43 1.48
N LEU A 22 0.14 13.11 1.42
CA LEU A 22 0.42 12.27 2.59
C LEU A 22 1.85 11.73 2.53
N PRO A 23 2.48 11.45 3.69
CA PRO A 23 1.94 11.60 5.05
C PRO A 23 1.92 13.04 5.59
N ILE A 24 1.08 13.26 6.60
CA ILE A 24 1.01 14.53 7.35
C ILE A 24 1.32 14.25 8.82
N GLU A 25 2.13 15.13 9.41
CA GLU A 25 2.46 15.13 10.83
C GLU A 25 2.16 16.51 11.41
N SER A 26 1.48 16.56 12.57
CA SER A 26 1.25 17.82 13.27
C SER A 26 2.56 18.41 13.80
N ASN A 27 2.62 19.73 14.01
CA ASN A 27 3.83 20.41 14.48
C ASN A 27 4.45 19.84 15.77
N ASN A 28 3.64 19.22 16.63
CA ASN A 28 4.09 18.57 17.87
C ASN A 28 4.41 17.07 17.71
N GLY A 29 4.33 16.52 16.50
CA GLY A 29 4.58 15.11 16.19
C GLY A 29 3.52 14.12 16.73
N LYS A 30 2.46 14.61 17.36
CA LYS A 30 1.48 13.75 18.05
C LYS A 30 0.40 13.21 17.13
N ILE A 31 0.03 13.92 16.07
CA ILE A 31 -0.99 13.50 15.12
C ILE A 31 -0.30 13.16 13.82
N VAL A 32 -0.56 11.95 13.32
CA VAL A 32 -0.01 11.48 12.05
C VAL A 32 -1.13 10.94 11.19
N VAL A 33 -1.21 11.43 9.95
CA VAL A 33 -2.14 10.91 8.94
C VAL A 33 -1.35 10.22 7.85
N ARG A 34 -1.69 8.95 7.60
CA ARG A 34 -1.11 8.13 6.53
C ARG A 34 -2.23 7.59 5.66
N ARG A 35 -1.86 7.18 4.46
CA ARG A 35 -2.75 6.46 3.57
C ARG A 35 -1.99 5.43 2.81
N SER A 36 -2.58 4.26 2.67
CA SER A 36 -2.21 3.28 1.65
C SER A 36 -3.44 3.06 0.76
N ASP A 37 -4.20 2.01 1.01
CA ASP A 37 -5.57 1.82 0.50
C ASP A 37 -6.63 2.21 1.53
N VAL A 38 -6.22 2.35 2.79
CA VAL A 38 -7.02 2.87 3.91
C VAL A 38 -6.44 4.19 4.40
N VAL A 39 -7.26 5.02 5.05
CA VAL A 39 -6.79 6.21 5.76
C VAL A 39 -6.53 5.85 7.21
N GLU A 40 -5.31 6.10 7.67
CA GLU A 40 -4.90 5.91 9.06
C GLU A 40 -4.64 7.25 9.72
N ILE A 41 -5.35 7.55 10.80
CA ILE A 41 -5.11 8.70 11.65
C ILE A 41 -4.66 8.18 13.01
N TRP A 42 -3.43 8.53 13.38
CA TRP A 42 -2.85 8.16 14.66
C TRP A 42 -2.71 9.39 15.55
N SER A 43 -3.12 9.25 16.80
CA SER A 43 -2.85 10.17 17.90
C SER A 43 -2.51 9.35 19.16
N PRO A 44 -2.02 9.97 20.26
CA PRO A 44 -1.64 9.23 21.46
C PRO A 44 -2.79 8.40 22.06
N SER A 45 -4.04 8.84 21.92
CA SER A 45 -5.20 8.23 22.58
C SER A 45 -6.25 7.66 21.62
N LEU A 46 -6.18 8.00 20.34
CA LEU A 46 -7.13 7.54 19.32
C LEU A 46 -6.38 7.13 18.07
N LYS A 47 -6.68 5.92 17.60
CA LYS A 47 -6.33 5.44 16.26
C LYS A 47 -7.61 5.28 15.44
N VAL A 48 -7.64 5.89 14.26
CA VAL A 48 -8.74 5.75 13.30
C VAL A 48 -8.19 5.08 12.06
N ILE A 49 -8.86 4.03 11.59
CA ILE A 49 -8.55 3.38 10.33
C ILE A 49 -9.85 3.25 9.53
N CYS A 50 -9.90 3.87 8.36
CA CYS A 50 -11.10 3.89 7.53
C CYS A 50 -10.80 3.35 6.12
N SER A 51 -11.69 2.49 5.65
CA SER A 51 -11.72 2.00 4.27
C SER A 51 -13.08 2.36 3.67
N SER A 52 -13.11 3.34 2.77
CA SER A 52 -14.34 3.63 2.02
C SER A 52 -14.75 2.49 1.08
N ARG A 53 -13.78 1.71 0.57
CA ARG A 53 -14.01 0.51 -0.24
C ARG A 53 -14.76 -0.57 0.53
N ASP A 54 -14.34 -0.83 1.77
CA ASP A 54 -14.90 -1.90 2.59
C ASP A 54 -16.03 -1.41 3.50
N PHE A 55 -16.38 -0.12 3.38
CA PHE A 55 -17.38 0.56 4.19
C PHE A 55 -17.20 0.31 5.70
N LEU A 56 -15.94 0.33 6.16
CA LEU A 56 -15.58 0.08 7.55
C LEU A 56 -14.65 1.18 8.06
N CYS A 57 -14.99 1.74 9.22
CA CYS A 57 -14.11 2.54 10.03
C CYS A 57 -13.94 1.89 11.40
N VAL A 58 -12.70 1.73 11.84
CA VAL A 58 -12.36 1.24 13.17
C VAL A 58 -11.73 2.37 13.96
N LEU A 59 -12.29 2.63 15.15
CA LEU A 59 -11.76 3.55 16.12
C LEU A 59 -11.26 2.75 17.32
N GLU A 60 -9.98 2.90 17.63
CA GLU A 60 -9.35 2.28 18.80
C GLU A 60 -8.95 3.39 19.77
N LEU A 61 -9.57 3.35 20.95
CA LEU A 61 -9.32 4.28 22.05
C LEU A 61 -8.38 3.62 23.05
N ASP A 62 -7.49 4.40 23.66
CA ASP A 62 -6.68 3.92 24.77
C ASP A 62 -7.56 3.60 26.01
N SER A 63 -7.03 2.81 26.94
CA SER A 63 -7.76 2.41 28.14
C SER A 63 -8.00 3.54 29.14
N TRP A 64 -7.32 4.69 28.99
CA TRP A 64 -7.43 5.81 29.93
C TRP A 64 -8.75 6.57 29.76
N HIS A 65 -9.33 6.52 28.55
CA HIS A 65 -10.57 7.20 28.22
C HIS A 65 -11.80 6.25 28.28
N ASN A 66 -11.68 5.13 29.01
CA ASN A 66 -12.81 4.23 29.27
C ASN A 66 -13.93 4.97 30.00
N GLY A 67 -15.16 4.91 29.47
CA GLY A 67 -16.30 5.64 30.02
C GLY A 67 -16.33 7.14 29.73
N GLU A 68 -15.35 7.67 28.98
CA GLU A 68 -15.23 9.11 28.69
C GLU A 68 -15.75 9.50 27.29
N THR A 69 -16.29 8.55 26.52
CA THR A 69 -16.84 8.84 25.19
C THR A 69 -18.33 9.15 25.24
N PHE A 70 -18.83 9.77 24.18
CA PHE A 70 -20.25 9.90 23.88
C PHE A 70 -20.42 10.01 22.37
N GLY A 71 -21.53 9.52 21.83
CA GLY A 71 -21.77 9.46 20.39
C GLY A 71 -22.38 8.14 19.95
N LEU A 72 -22.44 7.96 18.62
CA LEU A 72 -23.05 6.77 18.01
C LEU A 72 -22.32 5.45 18.30
N LEU A 73 -21.07 5.51 18.79
CA LEU A 73 -20.30 4.34 19.24
C LEU A 73 -20.44 4.07 20.75
N GLY A 74 -21.35 4.78 21.43
CA GLY A 74 -21.61 4.66 22.86
C GLY A 74 -20.59 5.41 23.73
N ASN A 75 -20.64 5.12 25.03
CA ASN A 75 -19.81 5.77 26.05
C ASN A 75 -18.58 4.97 26.47
N ALA A 76 -18.37 3.80 25.87
CA ALA A 76 -17.20 2.94 26.09
C ALA A 76 -16.96 2.57 27.56
N ASP A 77 -17.99 2.46 28.39
CA ASP A 77 -17.90 2.08 29.82
C ASP A 77 -17.82 0.55 30.06
N GLY A 78 -17.92 -0.23 28.97
CA GLY A 78 -17.92 -1.70 28.99
C GLY A 78 -19.27 -2.33 29.33
N SER A 79 -20.31 -1.55 29.56
CA SER A 79 -21.67 -2.02 29.81
C SER A 79 -22.50 -2.03 28.54
N SER A 80 -23.29 -3.10 28.35
CA SER A 80 -24.21 -3.21 27.23
C SER A 80 -25.66 -2.77 27.53
N SER A 81 -25.84 -1.98 28.59
CA SER A 81 -27.16 -1.57 29.08
C SER A 81 -27.58 -0.16 28.63
N ASN A 82 -26.63 0.61 28.12
CA ASN A 82 -26.72 2.07 27.98
C ASN A 82 -25.94 2.59 26.76
N GLU A 83 -25.74 1.78 25.73
CA GLU A 83 -25.07 2.22 24.50
C GLU A 83 -25.87 3.30 23.77
N PHE A 84 -27.20 3.32 23.93
CA PHE A 84 -28.08 4.33 23.36
C PHE A 84 -28.34 5.47 24.34
N MET A 85 -27.27 6.14 24.75
CA MET A 85 -27.34 7.35 25.57
C MET A 85 -27.43 8.58 24.67
N LEU A 86 -28.42 9.45 24.89
CA LEU A 86 -28.62 10.70 24.15
C LEU A 86 -27.57 11.76 24.55
N PRO A 87 -27.39 12.83 23.76
CA PRO A 87 -26.47 13.93 24.11
C PRO A 87 -26.78 14.61 25.46
N ASP A 88 -28.02 14.55 25.93
CA ASP A 88 -28.43 15.07 27.24
C ASP A 88 -28.14 14.11 28.42
N GLY A 89 -27.51 12.95 28.13
CA GLY A 89 -27.13 11.93 29.10
C GLY A 89 -28.25 10.93 29.44
N LYS A 90 -29.44 11.05 28.86
CA LYS A 90 -30.54 10.11 29.13
C LYS A 90 -30.46 8.87 28.23
N PRO A 91 -30.72 7.67 28.75
CA PRO A 91 -30.83 6.48 27.91
C PRO A 91 -32.13 6.49 27.09
N THR A 92 -32.09 5.93 25.90
CA THR A 92 -33.27 5.66 25.07
C THR A 92 -33.25 4.21 24.57
N SER A 93 -34.43 3.61 24.39
CA SER A 93 -34.56 2.32 23.69
C SER A 93 -34.91 2.48 22.21
N ASN A 94 -35.14 3.72 21.75
CA ASN A 94 -35.49 4.02 20.37
C ASN A 94 -34.23 4.44 19.59
N VAL A 95 -33.78 3.55 18.70
CA VAL A 95 -32.60 3.77 17.86
C VAL A 95 -32.75 4.98 16.92
N LEU A 96 -33.96 5.30 16.45
CA LEU A 96 -34.17 6.49 15.62
C LEU A 96 -33.94 7.76 16.42
N ASN A 97 -34.53 7.84 17.62
CA ASN A 97 -34.29 8.99 18.51
C ASN A 97 -32.80 9.11 18.83
N PHE A 98 -32.13 7.99 19.13
CA PHE A 98 -30.69 7.96 19.37
C PHE A 98 -29.89 8.53 18.20
N VAL A 99 -30.11 8.04 16.98
CA VAL A 99 -29.34 8.49 15.80
C VAL A 99 -29.66 9.95 15.43
N THR A 100 -30.94 10.34 15.47
CA THR A 100 -31.38 11.69 15.13
C THR A 100 -30.87 12.74 16.11
N ASP A 101 -30.80 12.45 17.41
CA ASP A 101 -30.31 13.42 18.41
C ASP A 101 -28.81 13.72 18.28
N TYR A 102 -28.04 12.84 17.60
CA TYR A 102 -26.62 13.05 17.29
C TYR A 102 -26.38 13.71 15.91
N GLU A 103 -27.43 14.19 15.24
CA GLU A 103 -27.32 14.94 13.98
C GLU A 103 -26.64 16.30 14.21
N VAL A 104 -25.60 16.63 13.41
CA VAL A 104 -24.77 17.84 13.60
C VAL A 104 -24.72 18.78 12.39
N SER A 105 -25.32 18.39 11.26
CA SER A 105 -25.36 19.19 10.03
C SER A 105 -26.45 20.27 10.04
N GLY A 106 -27.51 20.08 10.83
CA GLY A 106 -28.69 20.94 10.86
C GLY A 106 -29.58 20.79 9.62
N ASN A 107 -29.36 19.77 8.80
CA ASN A 107 -30.20 19.48 7.64
C ASN A 107 -31.50 18.80 8.08
N SER A 108 -32.64 19.39 7.74
CA SER A 108 -33.96 18.85 8.07
C SER A 108 -34.22 17.45 7.48
N GLU A 109 -33.59 17.12 6.35
CA GLU A 109 -33.67 15.78 5.77
C GLU A 109 -32.98 14.72 6.66
N CYS A 110 -31.90 15.10 7.36
CA CYS A 110 -31.17 14.23 8.28
C CYS A 110 -31.86 14.07 9.64
N GLN A 111 -32.86 14.90 9.95
CA GLN A 111 -33.63 14.83 11.19
C GLN A 111 -34.87 13.92 11.06
N ASN A 112 -35.34 13.69 9.83
CA ASN A 112 -36.52 12.88 9.54
C ASN A 112 -36.14 11.45 9.10
N LEU A 113 -35.33 10.77 9.91
CA LEU A 113 -34.94 9.39 9.65
C LEU A 113 -36.11 8.43 9.88
N HIS A 114 -36.23 7.45 8.99
CA HIS A 114 -37.18 6.34 9.11
C HIS A 114 -36.42 5.02 9.23
N LEU A 115 -36.97 4.09 10.00
CA LEU A 115 -36.41 2.74 10.05
C LEU A 115 -36.46 2.12 8.64
N PRO A 116 -35.44 1.33 8.26
CA PRO A 116 -35.49 0.59 7.01
C PRO A 116 -36.76 -0.25 6.96
N ILE A 117 -37.50 -0.19 5.85
CA ILE A 117 -38.59 -1.13 5.60
C ILE A 117 -37.92 -2.50 5.48
N LYS A 118 -38.20 -3.42 6.42
CA LYS A 118 -37.71 -4.79 6.32
C LYS A 118 -38.17 -5.35 4.97
N SER A 119 -37.23 -5.71 4.11
CA SER A 119 -37.56 -6.38 2.87
C SER A 119 -38.29 -7.70 3.18
N PRO A 120 -39.24 -8.13 2.35
CA PRO A 120 -39.81 -9.46 2.47
C PRO A 120 -38.68 -10.49 2.47
N HIS A 121 -38.83 -11.54 3.29
CA HIS A 121 -37.87 -12.64 3.35
C HIS A 121 -37.56 -13.17 1.94
N SER A 122 -36.31 -13.03 1.50
CA SER A 122 -35.83 -13.55 0.22
C SER A 122 -34.97 -14.78 0.48
N TYR A 123 -35.38 -15.92 -0.07
CA TYR A 123 -34.60 -17.16 0.00
C TYR A 123 -33.22 -16.99 -0.67
N GLU A 124 -33.17 -16.24 -1.78
CA GLU A 124 -31.93 -15.92 -2.49
C GLU A 124 -30.97 -15.09 -1.62
N ALA A 125 -31.50 -14.10 -0.91
CA ALA A 125 -30.72 -13.29 0.03
C ALA A 125 -30.15 -14.14 1.18
N GLU A 126 -30.99 -15.01 1.74
CA GLU A 126 -30.60 -15.93 2.82
C GLU A 126 -29.46 -16.85 2.38
N GLU A 127 -29.60 -17.50 1.22
CA GLU A 127 -28.60 -18.43 0.68
C GLU A 127 -27.29 -17.70 0.33
N THR A 128 -27.37 -16.58 -0.38
CA THR A 128 -26.20 -15.83 -0.85
C THR A 128 -25.40 -15.25 0.30
N CYS A 129 -26.07 -14.52 1.22
CA CYS A 129 -25.40 -13.94 2.39
C CYS A 129 -24.82 -15.03 3.30
N SER A 130 -25.54 -16.13 3.54
CA SER A 130 -25.00 -17.23 4.36
C SER A 130 -23.78 -17.89 3.72
N SER A 131 -23.76 -18.01 2.39
CA SER A 131 -22.60 -18.52 1.64
C SER A 131 -21.38 -17.61 1.80
N HIS A 132 -21.55 -16.30 1.59
CA HIS A 132 -20.48 -15.31 1.70
C HIS A 132 -19.85 -15.23 3.10
N PHE A 133 -20.65 -15.48 4.14
CA PHE A 133 -20.17 -15.46 5.53
C PHE A 133 -19.57 -16.79 6.02
N ARG A 134 -19.73 -17.90 5.28
CA ARG A 134 -19.37 -19.27 5.72
C ARG A 134 -17.89 -19.43 6.07
N ASN A 135 -17.00 -18.78 5.32
CA ASN A 135 -15.54 -18.91 5.46
C ASN A 135 -14.89 -17.73 6.21
N LEU A 136 -15.70 -16.88 6.85
CA LEU A 136 -15.22 -15.74 7.63
C LEU A 136 -14.87 -16.18 9.07
N CYS A 137 -14.10 -15.35 9.75
CA CYS A 137 -13.74 -15.61 11.14
C CYS A 137 -14.99 -15.60 12.06
N GLN A 138 -14.88 -16.24 13.22
CA GLN A 138 -15.87 -16.07 14.29
C GLN A 138 -15.32 -15.09 15.32
N PHE A 139 -15.58 -13.79 15.13
CA PHE A 139 -15.14 -12.76 16.07
C PHE A 139 -16.01 -12.74 17.34
N ASN A 140 -17.29 -12.41 17.19
CA ASN A 140 -18.32 -12.61 18.20
C ASN A 140 -19.65 -12.90 17.48
N LYS A 141 -20.59 -13.56 18.18
CA LYS A 141 -21.88 -13.96 17.62
C LYS A 141 -22.77 -12.76 17.24
N ASN A 142 -22.95 -11.79 18.12
CA ASN A 142 -23.88 -10.67 17.91
C ASN A 142 -23.46 -9.78 16.73
N THR A 143 -22.17 -9.51 16.59
CA THR A 143 -21.56 -8.78 15.48
C THR A 143 -21.68 -9.58 14.18
N PHE A 144 -21.42 -10.89 14.20
CA PHE A 144 -21.66 -11.74 13.02
C PHE A 144 -23.11 -11.64 12.56
N GLU A 145 -24.06 -11.81 13.48
CA GLU A 145 -25.50 -11.73 13.20
C GLU A 145 -25.90 -10.34 12.68
N ALA A 146 -25.38 -9.26 13.27
CA ALA A 146 -25.67 -7.89 12.81
C ALA A 146 -25.21 -7.65 11.37
N PHE A 147 -23.99 -8.07 11.01
CA PHE A 147 -23.50 -7.93 9.62
C PHE A 147 -24.26 -8.82 8.64
N LEU A 148 -24.61 -10.04 9.06
CA LEU A 148 -25.42 -10.95 8.25
C LEU A 148 -26.84 -10.39 8.01
N ASP A 149 -27.46 -9.80 9.03
CA ASP A 149 -28.78 -9.17 8.93
C ASP A 149 -28.77 -7.95 8.02
N VAL A 150 -27.70 -7.14 8.05
CA VAL A 150 -27.51 -6.02 7.11
C VAL A 150 -27.39 -6.53 5.67
N CYS A 151 -26.64 -7.60 5.44
CA CYS A 151 -26.52 -8.23 4.11
C CYS A 151 -27.90 -8.63 3.56
N LYS A 152 -28.72 -9.27 4.39
CA LYS A 152 -30.07 -9.74 4.00
C LYS A 152 -31.06 -8.60 3.80
N SER A 153 -31.02 -7.59 4.68
CA SER A 153 -31.98 -6.47 4.67
C SER A 153 -31.78 -5.55 3.49
N ASN A 154 -30.52 -5.31 3.09
CA ASN A 154 -30.16 -4.47 1.95
C ASN A 154 -29.76 -5.31 0.74
N PHE A 155 -30.38 -6.49 0.55
CA PHE A 155 -29.95 -7.42 -0.49
C PHE A 155 -30.14 -6.85 -1.91
N LYS A 156 -29.03 -6.33 -2.42
CA LYS A 156 -28.65 -6.22 -3.83
C LYS A 156 -27.28 -6.87 -3.93
N GLU A 157 -26.97 -7.56 -5.03
CA GLU A 157 -25.71 -8.32 -5.16
C GLU A 157 -24.46 -7.47 -4.85
N SER A 158 -24.47 -6.18 -5.23
CA SER A 158 -23.42 -5.20 -4.87
C SER A 158 -23.35 -4.90 -3.38
N ASP A 159 -24.50 -4.84 -2.71
CA ASP A 159 -24.64 -4.37 -1.33
C ASP A 159 -24.38 -5.50 -0.31
N ALA A 160 -24.70 -6.74 -0.70
CA ALA A 160 -24.33 -7.96 0.02
C ALA A 160 -22.81 -8.08 0.18
N CYS A 161 -22.05 -7.59 -0.81
CA CYS A 161 -20.60 -7.57 -0.75
C CYS A 161 -20.06 -6.55 0.26
N TYR A 162 -20.73 -5.42 0.51
CA TYR A 162 -20.26 -4.43 1.49
C TYR A 162 -20.27 -4.99 2.91
N ALA A 163 -21.38 -5.60 3.34
CA ALA A 163 -21.48 -6.18 4.67
C ALA A 163 -20.45 -7.31 4.88
N THR A 164 -20.32 -8.21 3.91
CA THR A 164 -19.35 -9.31 3.97
C THR A 164 -17.91 -8.78 4.01
N THR A 165 -17.58 -7.81 3.16
CA THR A 165 -16.23 -7.24 3.08
C THR A 165 -15.89 -6.46 4.35
N GLY A 166 -16.84 -5.67 4.89
CA GLY A 166 -16.67 -4.99 6.17
C GLY A 166 -16.41 -5.96 7.32
N TYR A 167 -17.15 -7.07 7.40
CA TYR A 167 -16.91 -8.11 8.41
C TYR A 167 -15.54 -8.78 8.22
N ALA A 168 -15.15 -9.07 6.98
CA ALA A 168 -13.82 -9.59 6.69
C ALA A 168 -12.71 -8.62 7.13
N SER A 169 -12.85 -7.31 6.85
CA SER A 169 -11.93 -6.26 7.31
C SER A 169 -11.83 -6.18 8.83
N LEU A 170 -12.94 -6.40 9.56
CA LEU A 170 -12.92 -6.52 11.02
C LEU A 170 -12.14 -7.75 11.50
N CYS A 171 -12.32 -8.91 10.85
CA CYS A 171 -11.52 -10.11 11.13
C CYS A 171 -10.02 -9.81 10.97
N TYR A 172 -9.63 -9.16 9.87
CA TYR A 172 -8.25 -8.77 9.61
C TYR A 172 -7.70 -7.83 10.68
N PHE A 173 -8.46 -6.80 11.08
CA PHE A 173 -8.07 -5.90 12.15
C PHE A 173 -7.79 -6.64 13.47
N LYS A 174 -8.53 -7.72 13.75
CA LYS A 174 -8.33 -8.59 14.92
C LYS A 174 -7.28 -9.69 14.71
N ASN A 175 -6.54 -9.66 13.60
CA ASN A 175 -5.56 -10.67 13.20
C ASN A 175 -6.17 -12.09 13.05
N LEU A 176 -7.46 -12.18 12.71
CA LEU A 176 -8.17 -13.43 12.50
C LEU A 176 -8.20 -13.81 11.00
N PRO A 177 -8.03 -15.09 10.66
CA PRO A 177 -8.16 -15.57 9.27
C PRO A 177 -9.58 -15.39 8.75
N SER A 178 -9.72 -14.90 7.52
CA SER A 178 -11.01 -14.75 6.84
C SER A 178 -10.83 -14.85 5.33
N ILE A 179 -11.73 -15.53 4.63
CA ILE A 179 -11.77 -15.57 3.16
C ILE A 179 -13.18 -15.18 2.74
N THR A 180 -13.29 -14.06 2.01
CA THR A 180 -14.56 -13.63 1.43
C THR A 180 -14.65 -14.04 -0.03
N ASP A 181 -15.81 -14.58 -0.42
CA ASP A 181 -16.07 -14.89 -1.83
C ASP A 181 -16.59 -13.67 -2.61
N CYS A 182 -16.79 -12.53 -1.93
CA CYS A 182 -17.13 -11.26 -2.56
C CYS A 182 -15.93 -10.75 -3.38
N ASN A 183 -16.06 -10.78 -4.70
CA ASN A 183 -15.02 -10.48 -5.70
C ASN A 183 -14.07 -11.62 -6.09
N VAL A 184 -14.39 -12.89 -5.81
CA VAL A 184 -13.63 -14.00 -6.42
C VAL A 184 -13.87 -13.97 -7.94
N LYS A 185 -12.96 -13.31 -8.66
CA LYS A 185 -12.81 -13.55 -10.09
C LYS A 185 -12.45 -15.03 -10.19
N LYS A 186 -13.29 -15.81 -10.88
CA LYS A 186 -13.00 -17.22 -11.24
C LYS A 186 -11.53 -17.33 -11.66
N GLN A 187 -10.87 -18.44 -11.35
CA GLN A 187 -9.49 -18.71 -11.81
C GLN A 187 -9.34 -18.26 -13.27
N VAL A 188 -8.59 -17.19 -13.47
CA VAL A 188 -8.41 -16.58 -14.78
C VAL A 188 -6.99 -16.88 -15.21
N ASN A 189 -6.85 -17.71 -16.23
CA ASN A 189 -5.60 -17.83 -16.96
C ASN A 189 -5.55 -16.71 -18.01
N ARG A 190 -4.62 -15.78 -17.84
CA ARG A 190 -4.37 -14.70 -18.81
C ARG A 190 -2.88 -14.43 -18.95
N ARG A 191 -2.52 -13.99 -20.16
CA ARG A 191 -1.20 -13.42 -20.43
C ARG A 191 -1.07 -12.08 -19.70
N ILE A 192 0.14 -11.80 -19.20
CA ILE A 192 0.47 -10.51 -18.60
C ILE A 192 0.20 -9.38 -19.60
N GLU A 193 -0.52 -8.36 -19.15
CA GLU A 193 -0.82 -7.17 -19.93
C GLU A 193 0.44 -6.32 -20.12
N LYS A 194 0.52 -5.59 -21.23
CA LYS A 194 1.56 -4.58 -21.42
C LYS A 194 1.27 -3.32 -20.60
N LYS A 195 1.24 -3.48 -19.27
CA LYS A 195 1.13 -2.43 -18.27
C LYS A 195 2.18 -2.69 -17.19
N LEU A 196 2.80 -1.62 -16.70
CA LEU A 196 3.87 -1.69 -15.70
C LEU A 196 3.46 -0.94 -14.43
N GLU A 197 3.61 -1.60 -13.29
CA GLU A 197 3.45 -1.04 -11.95
C GLU A 197 4.83 -1.00 -11.27
N VAL A 198 5.26 0.20 -10.89
CA VAL A 198 6.57 0.48 -10.29
C VAL A 198 6.38 0.98 -8.86
N VAL A 199 6.92 0.27 -7.87
CA VAL A 199 6.99 0.77 -6.49
C VAL A 199 8.40 1.24 -6.19
N LEU A 200 8.56 2.55 -6.00
CA LEU A 200 9.79 3.16 -5.48
C LEU A 200 9.77 3.05 -3.95
N ILE A 201 10.75 2.33 -3.40
CA ILE A 201 10.98 2.23 -1.96
C ILE A 201 12.24 3.06 -1.68
N ILE A 202 12.09 4.21 -1.03
CA ILE A 202 13.15 5.21 -0.91
C ILE A 202 13.49 5.54 0.55
N ASP A 203 14.78 5.43 0.84
CA ASP A 203 15.38 5.80 2.12
C ASP A 203 15.48 7.33 2.24
N GLU A 204 14.77 7.92 3.19
CA GLU A 204 14.78 9.36 3.51
C GLU A 204 15.92 9.74 4.46
N HIS A 205 16.96 8.92 4.53
CA HIS A 205 18.20 9.25 5.22
C HIS A 205 18.95 10.41 4.54
N ARG A 206 19.56 11.30 5.34
CA ARG A 206 20.27 12.51 4.88
C ARG A 206 21.42 12.26 3.89
N LEU A 207 21.97 11.05 3.87
CA LEU A 207 23.04 10.66 2.95
C LEU A 207 22.53 10.27 1.55
N MET A 208 21.21 10.06 1.37
CA MET A 208 20.67 9.65 0.08
C MET A 208 20.70 10.74 -0.97
N ALA A 209 20.34 11.97 -0.61
CA ALA A 209 20.28 13.08 -1.57
C ALA A 209 21.66 13.67 -1.95
N GLY A 210 22.76 13.10 -1.43
CA GLY A 210 24.11 13.61 -1.66
C GLY A 210 24.32 15.02 -1.10
N THR A 211 25.35 15.71 -1.61
CA THR A 211 25.67 17.09 -1.21
C THR A 211 24.78 18.13 -1.89
N GLU A 212 24.26 17.84 -3.08
CA GLU A 212 23.42 18.76 -3.88
C GLU A 212 22.07 18.09 -4.17
N LYS A 213 21.08 18.36 -3.31
CA LYS A 213 19.74 17.75 -3.39
C LYS A 213 19.08 17.92 -4.77
N SER A 214 19.27 19.08 -5.41
CA SER A 214 18.71 19.39 -6.73
C SER A 214 19.20 18.42 -7.82
N LEU A 215 20.46 17.94 -7.74
CA LEU A 215 20.98 16.93 -8.66
C LEU A 215 20.33 15.58 -8.43
N PHE A 216 20.13 15.19 -7.17
CA PHE A 216 19.46 13.93 -6.84
C PHE A 216 18.02 13.88 -7.38
N TYR A 217 17.23 14.96 -7.20
CA TYR A 217 15.88 15.04 -7.76
C TYR A 217 15.89 14.96 -9.29
N LYS A 218 16.78 15.71 -9.96
CA LYS A 218 16.94 15.61 -11.43
C LYS A 218 17.39 14.22 -11.89
N GLY A 219 18.18 13.53 -11.08
CA GLY A 219 18.57 12.14 -11.32
C GLY A 219 17.38 11.19 -11.26
N MET A 220 16.52 11.34 -10.25
CA MET A 220 15.28 10.55 -10.15
C MET A 220 14.32 10.86 -11.30
N GLU A 221 14.14 12.14 -11.62
CA GLU A 221 13.34 12.61 -12.76
C GLU A 221 13.80 11.95 -14.06
N ARG A 222 15.10 11.99 -14.34
CA ARG A 222 15.69 11.37 -15.53
C ARG A 222 15.56 9.84 -15.51
N MET A 223 15.69 9.19 -14.36
CA MET A 223 15.54 7.75 -14.22
C MET A 223 14.11 7.30 -14.57
N PHE A 224 13.11 7.91 -13.94
CA PHE A 224 11.71 7.53 -14.16
C PHE A 224 11.18 7.94 -15.52
N THR A 225 11.67 9.06 -16.08
CA THR A 225 11.38 9.45 -17.47
C THR A 225 11.96 8.43 -18.45
N ALA A 226 13.24 8.06 -18.32
CA ALA A 226 13.85 7.06 -19.19
C ALA A 226 13.14 5.70 -19.11
N LEU A 227 12.72 5.29 -17.91
CA LEU A 227 11.96 4.06 -17.69
C LEU A 227 10.58 4.14 -18.37
N ASN A 228 9.80 5.20 -18.08
CA ASN A 228 8.48 5.41 -18.67
C ASN A 228 8.54 5.41 -20.20
N ASP A 229 9.47 6.19 -20.77
CA ASP A 229 9.62 6.33 -22.21
C ASP A 229 10.02 4.99 -22.85
N LYS A 230 10.94 4.25 -22.23
CA LYS A 230 11.34 2.93 -22.72
C LYS A 230 10.15 1.98 -22.79
N PHE A 231 9.29 1.94 -21.77
CA PHE A 231 8.13 1.05 -21.78
C PHE A 231 7.03 1.52 -22.74
N LYS A 232 6.69 2.82 -22.73
CA LYS A 232 5.67 3.41 -23.61
C LYS A 232 6.04 3.24 -25.09
N THR A 233 7.28 3.53 -25.46
CA THR A 233 7.78 3.34 -26.85
C THR A 233 7.82 1.88 -27.29
N ASN A 234 7.84 0.93 -26.35
CA ASN A 234 7.80 -0.51 -26.63
C ASN A 234 6.40 -1.13 -26.41
N GLY A 235 5.35 -0.31 -26.50
CA GLY A 235 3.96 -0.75 -26.59
C GLY A 235 3.30 -1.06 -25.25
N TYR A 236 3.83 -0.57 -24.13
CA TYR A 236 3.10 -0.60 -22.87
C TYR A 236 2.05 0.51 -22.86
N SER A 237 0.79 0.15 -22.60
CA SER A 237 -0.33 1.09 -22.58
C SER A 237 -0.30 1.97 -21.33
N SER A 238 0.22 1.46 -20.20
CA SER A 238 0.34 2.20 -18.95
C SER A 238 1.65 1.91 -18.21
N VAL A 239 2.16 2.94 -17.52
CA VAL A 239 3.22 2.85 -16.52
C VAL A 239 2.75 3.67 -15.32
N LEU A 240 2.51 3.01 -14.20
CA LEU A 240 2.06 3.62 -12.96
C LEU A 240 3.13 3.48 -11.88
N PHE A 241 3.20 4.49 -11.02
CA PHE A 241 4.20 4.60 -9.97
C PHE A 241 3.52 4.69 -8.60
N SER A 242 4.16 4.12 -7.59
CA SER A 242 3.86 4.37 -6.19
C SER A 242 5.17 4.59 -5.43
N VAL A 243 5.12 5.36 -4.34
CA VAL A 243 6.31 5.73 -3.57
C VAL A 243 6.10 5.38 -2.10
N ILE A 244 7.05 4.65 -1.53
CA ILE A 244 7.12 4.33 -0.11
C ILE A 244 8.40 4.95 0.44
N GLY A 245 8.26 5.99 1.26
CA GLY A 245 9.38 6.59 1.98
C GLY A 245 9.56 5.95 3.36
N PHE A 246 10.79 5.92 3.87
CA PHE A 246 11.11 5.39 5.19
C PHE A 246 12.41 6.00 5.73
N GLY A 247 12.68 5.86 7.03
CA GLY A 247 13.96 6.30 7.61
C GLY A 247 14.14 7.81 7.74
N GLY A 248 13.11 8.61 7.44
CA GLY A 248 13.08 10.06 7.66
C GLY A 248 12.89 10.43 9.14
N LYS A 249 12.61 11.70 9.44
CA LYS A 249 12.24 12.14 10.80
C LYS A 249 10.75 11.94 11.12
N GLY A 250 10.45 11.84 12.42
CA GLY A 250 9.08 11.78 12.94
C GLY A 250 8.31 10.61 12.37
N ALA A 251 7.09 10.87 11.92
CA ALA A 251 6.23 9.91 11.25
C ALA A 251 6.90 9.15 10.08
N ARG A 252 7.84 9.77 9.37
CA ARG A 252 8.51 9.20 8.18
C ARG A 252 9.65 8.25 8.52
N TYR A 253 9.96 8.06 9.80
CA TYR A 253 10.87 7.01 10.22
C TYR A 253 10.29 5.62 9.86
N GLN A 254 8.99 5.44 10.09
CA GLN A 254 8.26 4.25 9.68
C GLN A 254 7.93 4.29 8.18
N PRO A 255 7.87 3.13 7.50
CA PRO A 255 7.52 3.10 6.09
C PRO A 255 6.13 3.68 5.88
N THR A 256 6.02 4.58 4.91
CA THR A 256 4.77 5.28 4.61
C THR A 256 4.60 5.45 3.10
N VAL A 257 3.40 5.18 2.61
CA VAL A 257 3.05 5.41 1.20
C VAL A 257 2.79 6.90 1.01
N TYR A 258 3.41 7.47 -0.03
CA TYR A 258 3.16 8.83 -0.47
C TYR A 258 2.02 8.83 -1.48
N ALA A 259 0.99 9.64 -1.21
CA ALA A 259 -0.21 9.71 -2.03
C ALA A 259 -0.58 11.17 -2.34
N LYS A 260 -1.17 11.37 -3.52
CA LYS A 260 -1.75 12.64 -3.98
C LYS A 260 -3.24 12.45 -4.23
N GLY A 261 -4.08 13.15 -3.47
CA GLY A 261 -5.53 12.97 -3.52
C GLY A 261 -5.92 11.52 -3.25
N ARG A 262 -6.79 10.97 -4.11
CA ARG A 262 -7.34 9.62 -3.97
C ARG A 262 -6.45 8.49 -4.54
N ASP A 263 -5.30 8.79 -5.13
CA ASP A 263 -4.54 7.75 -5.84
C ASP A 263 -3.17 7.48 -5.20
N SER A 264 -2.95 6.23 -4.77
CA SER A 264 -1.64 5.72 -4.33
C SER A 264 -0.79 5.22 -5.51
N TRP A 265 -1.43 5.07 -6.67
CA TRP A 265 -0.83 4.76 -7.98
C TRP A 265 -0.99 5.95 -8.91
N MET A 266 0.10 6.47 -9.46
CA MET A 266 0.08 7.73 -10.19
C MET A 266 0.85 7.65 -11.52
N PRO A 267 0.49 8.47 -12.53
CA PRO A 267 1.26 8.60 -13.75
C PRO A 267 2.58 9.33 -13.50
N LEU A 268 3.52 9.27 -14.46
CA LEU A 268 4.84 9.91 -14.36
C LEU A 268 4.74 11.40 -13.98
N LYS A 269 3.82 12.15 -14.59
CA LYS A 269 3.70 13.59 -14.33
C LYS A 269 3.45 13.89 -12.84
N THR A 270 2.45 13.25 -12.23
CA THR A 270 2.13 13.41 -10.80
C THR A 270 3.25 12.91 -9.90
N LEU A 271 3.94 11.83 -10.28
CA LEU A 271 5.13 11.38 -9.55
C LEU A 271 6.17 12.52 -9.46
N LEU A 272 6.50 13.12 -10.60
CA LEU A 272 7.55 14.14 -10.70
C LEU A 272 7.12 15.46 -10.04
N ASP A 273 5.93 15.95 -10.37
CA ASP A 273 5.47 17.29 -9.99
C ASP A 273 4.98 17.37 -8.54
N ASP A 274 4.44 16.28 -7.96
CA ASP A 274 3.78 16.33 -6.64
C ASP A 274 4.46 15.48 -5.57
N VAL A 275 4.87 14.26 -5.91
CA VAL A 275 5.27 13.28 -4.91
C VAL A 275 6.76 13.31 -4.63
N LEU A 276 7.61 13.31 -5.65
CA LEU A 276 9.06 13.36 -5.44
C LEU A 276 9.49 14.64 -4.71
N GLU A 277 8.86 15.78 -5.00
CA GLU A 277 9.17 17.05 -4.33
C GLU A 277 8.81 17.04 -2.83
N SER A 278 7.87 16.19 -2.41
CA SER A 278 7.42 16.10 -1.00
C SER A 278 8.33 15.23 -0.12
N LEU A 279 9.22 14.45 -0.71
CA LEU A 279 10.21 13.65 0.03
C LEU A 279 11.19 14.56 0.75
N GLN A 280 11.55 14.24 2.01
CA GLN A 280 12.56 15.02 2.72
C GLN A 280 13.62 14.12 3.35
N PHE A 281 14.85 14.29 2.87
CA PHE A 281 16.02 13.51 3.29
C PHE A 281 16.67 14.10 4.54
N ASP A 282 16.00 13.97 5.68
CA ASP A 282 16.46 14.51 6.97
C ASP A 282 16.70 13.45 8.04
N GLY A 283 16.47 12.17 7.71
CA GLY A 283 16.74 11.01 8.53
C GLY A 283 18.22 10.87 8.92
N LYS A 284 18.46 10.31 10.10
CA LYS A 284 19.83 10.09 10.65
C LYS A 284 20.11 8.65 11.04
N GLU A 285 19.06 7.86 11.26
CA GLU A 285 19.16 6.49 11.71
C GLU A 285 18.99 5.55 10.52
N ASP A 286 19.74 4.46 10.51
CA ASP A 286 19.61 3.45 9.48
C ASP A 286 18.35 2.58 9.77
N ALA A 287 17.43 2.50 8.80
CA ALA A 287 16.23 1.67 8.91
C ALA A 287 16.46 0.20 8.54
N ASP A 288 15.52 -0.67 8.94
CA ASP A 288 15.54 -2.11 8.65
C ASP A 288 14.83 -2.41 7.32
N ILE A 289 15.58 -2.34 6.21
CA ILE A 289 15.02 -2.48 4.86
C ILE A 289 14.20 -3.77 4.64
N LEU A 290 14.50 -4.86 5.36
CA LEU A 290 13.74 -6.10 5.24
C LEU A 290 12.32 -5.96 5.80
N LYS A 291 12.16 -5.21 6.89
CA LYS A 291 10.82 -4.85 7.41
C LYS A 291 10.08 -3.94 6.44
N ILE A 292 10.77 -3.01 5.79
CA ILE A 292 10.16 -2.13 4.78
C ILE A 292 9.70 -2.95 3.58
N LEU A 293 10.52 -3.88 3.06
CA LEU A 293 10.12 -4.76 1.96
C LEU A 293 8.90 -5.62 2.32
N LYS A 294 8.86 -6.14 3.54
CA LYS A 294 7.68 -6.86 4.04
C LYS A 294 6.44 -5.95 4.04
N PHE A 295 6.56 -4.74 4.61
CA PHE A 295 5.49 -3.75 4.60
C PHE A 295 5.03 -3.41 3.17
N SER A 296 5.94 -3.19 2.22
CA SER A 296 5.61 -2.92 0.82
C SER A 296 4.80 -4.05 0.18
N LEU A 297 5.12 -5.31 0.49
CA LEU A 297 4.38 -6.48 0.00
C LEU A 297 2.98 -6.58 0.61
N ASP A 298 2.85 -6.21 1.89
CA ASP A 298 1.58 -6.29 2.62
C ASP A 298 0.64 -5.12 2.26
N VAL A 299 1.18 -3.91 2.00
CA VAL A 299 0.42 -2.66 1.93
C VAL A 299 0.03 -2.21 0.52
N MET A 300 0.63 -2.80 -0.52
CA MET A 300 0.39 -2.34 -1.89
C MET A 300 -0.59 -3.26 -2.60
N GLY A 301 -1.72 -2.70 -3.05
CA GLY A 301 -2.63 -3.37 -3.99
C GLY A 301 -2.04 -3.35 -5.41
N TYR A 302 -1.86 -4.54 -6.02
CA TYR A 302 -1.35 -4.69 -7.39
C TYR A 302 -2.36 -5.37 -8.30
N ASP A 303 -2.36 -5.03 -9.60
CA ASP A 303 -3.09 -5.84 -10.57
C ASP A 303 -2.34 -7.15 -10.84
N SER A 304 -3.07 -8.25 -10.87
CA SER A 304 -2.50 -9.61 -11.01
C SER A 304 -1.82 -9.85 -12.35
N PHE A 305 -2.28 -9.15 -13.38
CA PHE A 305 -1.84 -9.32 -14.76
C PHE A 305 -0.97 -8.18 -15.25
N ASN A 306 -0.66 -7.18 -14.42
CA ASN A 306 0.34 -6.18 -14.73
C ASN A 306 1.75 -6.70 -14.40
N SER A 307 2.75 -6.18 -15.12
CA SER A 307 4.15 -6.38 -14.76
C SER A 307 4.46 -5.54 -13.51
N LYS A 308 5.17 -6.12 -12.54
CA LYS A 308 5.42 -5.48 -11.23
C LYS A 308 6.91 -5.41 -10.95
N ILE A 309 7.40 -4.21 -10.63
CA ILE A 309 8.79 -4.03 -10.21
C ILE A 309 8.88 -3.22 -8.93
N PHE A 310 9.81 -3.61 -8.07
CA PHE A 310 10.22 -2.80 -6.92
C PHE A 310 11.57 -2.18 -7.23
N ILE A 311 11.69 -0.89 -6.98
CA ILE A 311 12.94 -0.16 -7.09
C ILE A 311 13.28 0.34 -5.69
N VAL A 312 14.31 -0.24 -5.07
CA VAL A 312 14.76 0.15 -3.73
C VAL A 312 15.95 1.09 -3.85
N LEU A 313 15.83 2.32 -3.34
CA LEU A 313 16.91 3.30 -3.21
C LEU A 313 17.28 3.42 -1.74
N THR A 314 18.46 2.94 -1.36
CA THR A 314 18.93 2.99 0.05
C THR A 314 20.42 3.26 0.15
N THR A 315 20.83 3.80 1.30
CA THR A 315 22.23 4.20 1.54
C THR A 315 23.17 3.00 1.60
N LYS A 316 22.69 1.84 2.09
CA LYS A 316 23.52 0.66 2.35
C LYS A 316 22.74 -0.63 2.13
N ASP A 317 23.41 -1.63 1.55
CA ASP A 317 22.96 -3.02 1.62
C ASP A 317 23.64 -3.72 2.80
N ARG A 318 22.83 -4.20 3.74
CA ARG A 318 23.31 -4.84 4.98
C ARG A 318 23.25 -6.35 4.84
N GLN A 319 24.08 -7.04 5.63
CA GLN A 319 24.01 -8.49 5.75
C GLN A 319 23.40 -8.84 7.10
N SER A 320 22.18 -9.35 7.11
CA SER A 320 21.52 -9.81 8.33
C SER A 320 21.92 -11.24 8.66
N LYS A 321 21.86 -11.57 9.95
CA LYS A 321 22.02 -12.95 10.43
C LYS A 321 20.74 -13.76 10.26
N ASN A 322 19.60 -13.11 9.98
CA ASN A 322 18.29 -13.74 9.97
C ASN A 322 17.95 -14.32 8.59
N LYS A 323 18.50 -15.50 8.30
CA LYS A 323 18.29 -16.19 7.02
C LYS A 323 16.81 -16.52 6.74
N GLN A 324 16.00 -16.72 7.78
CA GLN A 324 14.58 -17.06 7.65
C GLN A 324 13.77 -15.91 7.05
N VAL A 325 14.02 -14.67 7.51
CA VAL A 325 13.34 -13.48 6.96
C VAL A 325 13.65 -13.32 5.48
N ILE A 326 14.92 -13.54 5.08
CA ILE A 326 15.32 -13.49 3.67
C ILE A 326 14.61 -14.55 2.83
N SER A 327 14.54 -15.81 3.29
CA SER A 327 13.84 -16.85 2.54
C SER A 327 12.34 -16.55 2.41
N THR A 328 11.71 -15.99 3.45
CA THR A 328 10.29 -15.62 3.41
C THR A 328 10.06 -14.46 2.43
N LEU A 329 10.89 -13.42 2.47
CA LEU A 329 10.79 -12.30 1.54
C LEU A 329 11.04 -12.73 0.10
N GLN A 330 12.04 -13.57 -0.14
CA GLN A 330 12.31 -14.13 -1.45
C GLN A 330 11.08 -14.88 -1.98
N HIS A 331 10.54 -15.81 -1.18
CA HIS A 331 9.33 -16.54 -1.55
C HIS A 331 8.17 -15.60 -1.89
N ASN A 332 7.93 -14.59 -1.06
CA ASN A 332 6.82 -13.65 -1.27
C ASN A 332 7.02 -12.78 -2.53
N LEU A 333 8.23 -12.33 -2.82
CA LEU A 333 8.54 -11.57 -4.04
C LEU A 333 8.31 -12.42 -5.29
N GLU A 334 8.81 -13.67 -5.29
CA GLU A 334 8.64 -14.61 -6.39
C GLU A 334 7.17 -14.97 -6.60
N LYS A 335 6.44 -15.27 -5.51
CA LYS A 335 5.02 -15.61 -5.51
C LYS A 335 4.14 -14.49 -6.05
N ASN A 336 4.50 -13.23 -5.78
CA ASN A 336 3.78 -12.07 -6.30
C ASN A 336 4.26 -11.65 -7.70
N GLY A 337 5.25 -12.34 -8.26
CA GLY A 337 5.82 -12.07 -9.57
C GLY A 337 6.43 -10.66 -9.66
N ILE A 338 7.11 -10.24 -8.59
CA ILE A 338 7.78 -8.94 -8.47
C ILE A 338 9.26 -9.09 -8.80
N THR A 339 9.75 -8.27 -9.73
CA THR A 339 11.20 -8.14 -9.97
C THR A 339 11.77 -7.00 -9.14
N LEU A 340 12.80 -7.27 -8.34
CA LEU A 340 13.43 -6.29 -7.45
C LEU A 340 14.69 -5.70 -8.08
N TYR A 341 14.78 -4.38 -8.21
CA TYR A 341 15.98 -3.64 -8.58
C TYR A 341 16.45 -2.81 -7.38
N THR A 342 17.74 -2.84 -7.07
CA THR A 342 18.27 -2.14 -5.89
C THR A 342 19.37 -1.16 -6.28
N PHE A 343 19.27 0.04 -5.72
CA PHE A 343 20.19 1.16 -5.91
C PHE A 343 20.82 1.48 -4.57
N SER A 344 22.11 1.19 -4.42
CA SER A 344 22.81 1.42 -3.16
C SER A 344 24.30 1.69 -3.38
N SER A 345 25.06 1.83 -2.28
CA SER A 345 26.51 1.79 -2.30
C SER A 345 26.98 0.34 -2.23
N TYR A 346 27.76 -0.08 -3.22
CA TYR A 346 28.37 -1.40 -3.27
C TYR A 346 29.89 -1.26 -3.49
N PRO A 347 30.67 -1.13 -2.40
CA PRO A 347 32.12 -0.91 -2.49
C PRO A 347 32.86 -1.96 -3.33
N SER A 348 32.35 -3.21 -3.37
CA SER A 348 32.96 -4.32 -4.13
C SER A 348 32.91 -4.13 -5.65
N ILE A 349 31.97 -3.35 -6.17
CA ILE A 349 31.82 -3.08 -7.62
C ILE A 349 32.09 -1.61 -7.98
N GLU A 350 32.36 -0.77 -6.97
CA GLU A 350 32.60 0.65 -7.14
C GLU A 350 33.98 0.91 -7.76
N LYS A 351 34.03 1.03 -9.09
CA LYS A 351 35.25 1.34 -9.86
C LYS A 351 35.17 2.71 -10.53
N GLY A 352 34.88 3.75 -9.75
CA GLY A 352 34.70 5.11 -10.27
C GLY A 352 33.44 5.23 -11.15
N MET A 353 33.54 5.85 -12.33
CA MET A 353 32.41 6.08 -13.26
C MET A 353 32.25 5.00 -14.35
N LYS A 354 32.96 3.87 -14.23
CA LYS A 354 33.03 2.83 -15.28
C LYS A 354 31.98 1.72 -15.14
N VAL A 355 31.45 1.51 -13.94
CA VAL A 355 30.49 0.44 -13.64
C VAL A 355 29.25 1.08 -13.04
N TYR A 356 28.12 0.94 -13.71
CA TYR A 356 26.78 1.39 -13.33
C TYR A 356 26.09 0.43 -12.38
N GLY A 357 26.27 -0.87 -12.61
CA GLY A 357 25.56 -1.92 -11.90
C GLY A 357 26.01 -3.30 -12.33
N VAL A 358 25.41 -4.32 -11.72
CA VAL A 358 25.70 -5.73 -12.00
C VAL A 358 24.40 -6.54 -11.94
N ARG A 359 24.21 -7.47 -12.89
CA ARG A 359 23.09 -8.42 -12.89
C ARG A 359 23.38 -9.60 -11.98
N GLY A 360 22.35 -10.34 -11.56
CA GLY A 360 22.49 -11.51 -10.66
C GLY A 360 23.50 -12.58 -11.11
N ASP A 361 23.79 -12.70 -12.41
CA ASP A 361 24.80 -13.61 -12.98
C ASP A 361 26.22 -13.01 -13.05
N GLY A 362 26.40 -11.78 -12.55
CA GLY A 362 27.66 -11.06 -12.56
C GLY A 362 27.88 -10.15 -13.78
N LEU A 363 26.98 -10.15 -14.78
CA LEU A 363 27.13 -9.28 -15.95
C LEU A 363 27.16 -7.81 -15.53
N MET A 364 28.20 -7.08 -15.92
CA MET A 364 28.36 -5.67 -15.56
C MET A 364 27.71 -4.71 -16.56
N PHE A 365 27.19 -3.60 -16.05
CA PHE A 365 26.65 -2.49 -16.83
C PHE A 365 27.53 -1.24 -16.71
N PRO A 366 27.78 -0.47 -17.77
CA PRO A 366 27.64 -0.91 -19.16
C PRO A 366 28.73 -1.96 -19.46
N SER A 367 28.56 -2.70 -20.55
CA SER A 367 29.64 -3.56 -21.06
C SER A 367 30.90 -2.72 -21.38
N PRO A 368 32.12 -3.17 -21.00
CA PRO A 368 33.36 -2.42 -21.21
C PRO A 368 33.66 -2.13 -22.69
N LYS A 369 33.28 -3.07 -23.57
CA LYS A 369 33.36 -2.92 -25.02
C LYS A 369 32.03 -3.29 -25.66
N LYS A 370 31.75 -2.65 -26.80
CA LYS A 370 30.52 -2.88 -27.56
C LYS A 370 30.51 -4.33 -28.07
N GLY A 371 29.55 -5.12 -27.60
CA GLY A 371 29.36 -6.52 -28.01
C GLY A 371 30.20 -7.55 -27.23
N GLU A 372 30.94 -7.15 -26.20
CA GLU A 372 31.62 -8.08 -25.29
C GLU A 372 30.97 -8.04 -23.90
N ASP A 373 30.63 -9.21 -23.36
CA ASP A 373 30.17 -9.34 -21.98
C ASP A 373 31.37 -9.32 -21.03
N ALA A 374 31.18 -8.69 -19.88
CA ALA A 374 32.15 -8.70 -18.80
C ALA A 374 31.46 -8.97 -17.47
N TYR A 375 32.18 -9.64 -16.57
CA TYR A 375 31.61 -10.17 -15.33
C TYR A 375 32.39 -9.69 -14.11
N LEU A 376 31.67 -9.50 -13.01
CA LEU A 376 32.22 -9.15 -11.70
C LEU A 376 31.63 -10.06 -10.62
N ASP A 377 32.35 -10.18 -9.51
CA ASP A 377 31.82 -10.82 -8.30
C ASP A 377 30.58 -10.08 -7.82
N TYR A 378 29.49 -10.83 -7.66
CA TYR A 378 28.23 -10.27 -7.23
C TYR A 378 28.26 -9.93 -5.72
N PRO A 379 27.76 -8.76 -5.29
CA PRO A 379 27.73 -8.38 -3.88
C PRO A 379 26.94 -9.34 -2.99
N ARG A 380 27.32 -9.42 -1.70
CA ARG A 380 26.80 -10.41 -0.74
C ARG A 380 25.76 -9.89 0.26
N GLY A 381 25.30 -8.64 0.09
CA GLY A 381 24.30 -8.08 0.99
C GLY A 381 22.91 -8.70 0.78
N ASP A 382 22.01 -8.46 1.72
CA ASP A 382 20.67 -9.04 1.73
C ASP A 382 19.83 -8.58 0.54
N LEU A 383 19.91 -7.29 0.20
CA LEU A 383 19.22 -6.73 -0.96
C LEU A 383 19.80 -7.25 -2.26
N ALA A 384 21.13 -7.34 -2.38
CA ALA A 384 21.76 -7.98 -3.54
C ALA A 384 21.25 -9.41 -3.71
N LYS A 385 21.21 -10.20 -2.62
CA LYS A 385 20.68 -11.56 -2.66
C LYS A 385 19.21 -11.60 -3.13
N LEU A 386 18.33 -10.79 -2.55
CA LEU A 386 16.91 -10.73 -2.94
C LEU A 386 16.74 -10.23 -4.40
N THR A 387 17.52 -9.24 -4.82
CA THR A 387 17.54 -8.74 -6.20
C THR A 387 17.92 -9.85 -7.17
N SER A 388 19.00 -10.60 -6.89
CA SER A 388 19.41 -11.71 -7.76
C SER A 388 18.35 -12.82 -7.82
N ALA A 389 17.71 -13.14 -6.70
CA ALA A 389 16.68 -14.19 -6.62
C ALA A 389 15.45 -13.85 -7.49
N THR A 390 15.04 -12.59 -7.50
CA THR A 390 13.96 -12.10 -8.37
C THR A 390 14.41 -11.84 -9.81
N ARG A 391 15.68 -12.18 -10.15
CA ARG A 391 16.30 -11.97 -11.46
C ARG A 391 16.40 -10.50 -11.87
N GLY A 392 16.41 -9.59 -10.90
CA GLY A 392 16.70 -8.18 -11.12
C GLY A 392 18.20 -7.89 -11.09
N SER A 393 18.51 -6.59 -11.14
CA SER A 393 19.87 -6.08 -11.23
C SER A 393 20.12 -5.03 -10.15
N ILE A 394 21.36 -4.97 -9.65
CA ILE A 394 21.79 -3.93 -8.70
C ILE A 394 22.45 -2.79 -9.46
N PHE A 395 22.33 -1.58 -8.94
CA PHE A 395 22.92 -0.37 -9.50
C PHE A 395 23.54 0.49 -8.40
N LEU A 396 24.54 1.29 -8.76
CA LEU A 396 25.13 2.25 -7.82
C LEU A 396 24.26 3.51 -7.74
N SER A 397 23.77 3.84 -6.54
CA SER A 397 22.90 5.00 -6.30
C SER A 397 23.57 6.34 -6.62
N LYS A 398 24.91 6.40 -6.56
CA LYS A 398 25.68 7.63 -6.81
C LYS A 398 25.40 8.29 -8.16
N PHE A 399 25.07 7.50 -9.20
CA PHE A 399 24.79 8.06 -10.53
C PHE A 399 23.47 8.84 -10.58
N ILE A 400 22.52 8.48 -9.71
CA ILE A 400 21.31 9.26 -9.45
C ILE A 400 21.69 10.53 -8.68
N GLN A 401 22.49 10.40 -7.63
CA GLN A 401 22.95 11.53 -6.79
C GLN A 401 23.65 12.63 -7.57
N VAL A 402 24.48 12.26 -8.56
CA VAL A 402 25.23 13.22 -9.38
C VAL A 402 24.56 13.53 -10.74
N ASN A 403 23.41 12.91 -11.03
CA ASN A 403 22.68 12.98 -12.30
C ASN A 403 23.55 12.76 -13.57
N LYS A 404 24.56 11.90 -13.48
CA LYS A 404 25.51 11.62 -14.57
C LYS A 404 26.08 10.21 -14.43
N PRO A 405 26.53 9.59 -15.54
CA PRO A 405 26.40 10.07 -16.91
C PRO A 405 24.98 9.83 -17.46
N ALA A 406 24.56 10.55 -18.50
CA ALA A 406 23.22 10.34 -19.09
C ALA A 406 23.00 8.90 -19.60
N ALA A 407 24.08 8.19 -19.96
CA ALA A 407 24.02 6.79 -20.38
C ALA A 407 23.55 5.86 -19.27
N PHE A 408 23.83 6.16 -18.00
CA PHE A 408 23.39 5.35 -16.85
C PHE A 408 21.88 5.11 -16.86
N PHE A 409 21.09 6.18 -17.01
CA PHE A 409 19.63 6.11 -16.99
C PHE A 409 19.06 5.28 -18.15
N ARG A 410 19.70 5.35 -19.32
CA ARG A 410 19.32 4.52 -20.47
C ARG A 410 19.66 3.05 -20.25
N GLU A 411 20.82 2.74 -19.68
CA GLU A 411 21.21 1.37 -19.36
C GLU A 411 20.25 0.75 -18.33
N VAL A 412 19.88 1.49 -17.28
CA VAL A 412 18.85 1.06 -16.31
C VAL A 412 17.54 0.74 -17.01
N ALA A 413 17.01 1.66 -17.83
CA ALA A 413 15.75 1.45 -18.53
C ALA A 413 15.82 0.27 -19.51
N ASN A 414 16.93 0.09 -20.22
CA ASN A 414 17.15 -1.02 -21.13
C ASN A 414 17.17 -2.38 -20.41
N GLU A 415 17.89 -2.47 -19.29
CA GLU A 415 17.96 -3.69 -18.49
C GLU A 415 16.59 -4.06 -17.92
N VAL A 416 15.89 -3.08 -17.31
CA VAL A 416 14.55 -3.31 -16.74
C VAL A 416 13.58 -3.75 -17.84
N TRP A 417 13.58 -3.08 -18.99
CA TRP A 417 12.73 -3.45 -20.11
C TRP A 417 13.05 -4.84 -20.67
N SER A 418 14.32 -5.16 -20.89
CA SER A 418 14.77 -6.45 -21.43
C SER A 418 14.28 -7.61 -20.57
N LYS A 419 14.32 -7.42 -19.25
CA LYS A 419 13.87 -8.41 -18.27
C LYS A 419 12.35 -8.55 -18.27
N ILE A 420 11.63 -7.44 -18.12
CA ILE A 420 10.15 -7.47 -18.00
C ILE A 420 9.47 -7.86 -19.32
N ASN A 421 10.04 -7.48 -20.46
CA ASN A 421 9.51 -7.89 -21.76
C ASN A 421 9.59 -9.42 -21.99
N LYS A 422 10.57 -10.11 -21.39
CA LYS A 422 10.59 -11.58 -21.40
C LYS A 422 9.50 -12.16 -20.49
N GLU A 423 9.23 -11.52 -19.37
CA GLU A 423 8.19 -11.97 -18.43
C GLU A 423 6.78 -11.75 -18.97
N SER A 424 6.53 -10.71 -19.76
CA SER A 424 5.21 -10.47 -20.39
C SER A 424 4.82 -11.50 -21.46
N GLN A 425 5.71 -12.44 -21.77
CA GLN A 425 5.42 -13.60 -22.63
C GLN A 425 4.89 -14.80 -21.85
N ILE A 426 4.86 -14.72 -20.53
CA ILE A 426 4.46 -15.81 -19.62
C ILE A 426 2.97 -15.64 -19.26
N CYS A 427 2.26 -16.76 -19.07
CA CYS A 427 0.89 -16.78 -18.58
C CYS A 427 0.87 -16.93 -17.06
N ARG A 428 -0.10 -16.28 -16.41
CA ARG A 428 -0.34 -16.40 -14.98
C ARG A 428 -1.73 -16.98 -14.75
N GLU A 429 -1.80 -17.96 -13.86
CA GLU A 429 -3.03 -18.42 -13.27
C GLU A 429 -3.13 -17.82 -11.88
N CYS A 430 -4.09 -16.91 -11.71
CA CYS A 430 -4.27 -16.19 -10.46
C CYS A 430 -5.49 -16.70 -9.70
N SER A 431 -5.33 -16.83 -8.39
CA SER A 431 -6.38 -17.11 -7.42
C SER A 431 -6.37 -16.04 -6.34
N THR A 432 -7.55 -15.63 -5.90
CA THR A 432 -7.67 -14.69 -4.78
C THR A 432 -7.33 -15.41 -3.49
N VAL A 433 -6.42 -14.83 -2.71
CA VAL A 433 -5.91 -15.42 -1.47
C VAL A 433 -5.90 -14.39 -0.35
N ARG A 434 -5.68 -14.91 0.85
CA ARG A 434 -5.52 -14.15 2.08
C ARG A 434 -4.31 -13.20 1.97
N SER A 435 -4.52 -11.90 2.15
CA SER A 435 -3.41 -10.99 2.49
C SER A 435 -3.29 -10.84 4.02
N ASN A 436 -2.15 -10.33 4.50
CA ASN A 436 -1.95 -9.97 5.91
C ASN A 436 -2.49 -8.56 6.24
N TRP A 437 -3.18 -7.92 5.29
CA TRP A 437 -3.71 -6.56 5.38
C TRP A 437 -5.21 -6.54 5.04
N TRP A 438 -5.83 -5.37 5.12
CA TRP A 438 -7.29 -5.16 5.07
C TRP A 438 -7.98 -5.54 3.74
N TRP A 439 -7.28 -6.04 2.72
CA TRP A 439 -7.86 -6.48 1.45
C TRP A 439 -7.30 -7.82 0.98
N GLN A 440 -7.96 -8.41 -0.02
CA GLN A 440 -7.52 -9.64 -0.66
C GLN A 440 -6.40 -9.38 -1.66
N VAL A 441 -5.36 -10.21 -1.64
CA VAL A 441 -4.33 -10.23 -2.68
C VAL A 441 -4.59 -11.38 -3.63
N ASN A 442 -4.09 -11.29 -4.86
CA ASN A 442 -4.15 -12.42 -5.78
C ASN A 442 -2.78 -13.10 -5.80
N GLU A 443 -2.79 -14.41 -5.57
CA GLU A 443 -1.63 -15.27 -5.76
C GLU A 443 -1.67 -15.82 -7.17
N CYS A 444 -0.59 -15.60 -7.90
CA CYS A 444 -0.47 -15.99 -9.29
C CYS A 444 0.65 -17.00 -9.46
N ASN A 445 0.32 -18.16 -10.01
CA ASN A 445 1.32 -19.13 -10.45
C ASN A 445 1.67 -18.88 -11.90
N ILE A 446 2.95 -19.02 -12.24
CA ILE A 446 3.38 -19.08 -13.63
C ILE A 446 2.85 -20.39 -14.23
N VAL A 447 2.09 -20.28 -15.30
CA VAL A 447 1.57 -21.42 -16.06
C VAL A 447 2.04 -21.34 -17.50
N HIS A 448 2.02 -22.49 -18.18
CA HIS A 448 2.19 -22.49 -19.62
C HIS A 448 1.02 -21.74 -20.27
N CYS A 449 1.37 -20.84 -21.19
CA CYS A 449 0.49 -20.52 -22.30
C CYS A 449 0.48 -21.73 -23.26
#